data_AF-A0A7C1RZF6-F1
#
_entry.id   AF-A0A7C1RZF6-F1
#
_cell.length_a   1.000
_cell.length_b   1.000
_cell.length_c   1.000
_cell.angle_alpha   90.00
_cell.angle_beta   90.00
_cell.angle_gamma   90.00
#
_symmetry.space_group_name_H-M   'P 1'
#
loop_
_entity.id
_entity.type
_entity.pdbx_description
1 polymer ?
#
loop_
_entity_poly.entity_id
_entity_poly.type
_entity_poly.pdbx_seq_one_letter_code
_entity_poly.pdbx_strand_id
1 'polypeptide(L)'
;MARPLRIQYPGAVYHITCRGNARKEIYKDDKDRKTFLELLVESAKIYNVKIYSYVLMNNHFHLLIQTPVGNLSEFMRHFNIRYTSHYNRRHKRVGHLYQGRYKGILVDKETYLAIISRYIHLNPVKVKGVKGKPEKEKEQYLTKYRWSSLSGYLNRRKKQEFIEYGEVLEEYGGDNDRGRRAYRNMIGLELSAKTDIKETIIGQSILGSEKFVDWLWENIIKEDKDTRERPALREIQRFKAEDEIIKAVESVTEKSFQVIKKERGYLRYIFMDLLYRLGGIKGAEIGKIMSVDYSTVSQGRKRLREKLLKDKKLRQLVERIEQKLSQ
;
A
#
# COMPACT_ATOMS: atom_id res chain seq x y z
N MET A 1 11.57 4.87 -14.82
CA MET A 1 11.35 4.89 -13.35
C MET A 1 11.89 3.62 -12.76
N ALA A 2 12.68 3.74 -11.68
CA ALA A 2 13.21 2.58 -10.99
C ALA A 2 12.08 1.74 -10.36
N ARG A 3 12.25 0.43 -10.42
CA ARG A 3 11.19 -0.55 -10.17
C ARG A 3 11.02 -0.75 -8.66
N PRO A 4 9.80 -0.65 -8.11
CA PRO A 4 9.58 -1.04 -6.71
C PRO A 4 9.89 -2.53 -6.51
N LEU A 5 10.48 -2.86 -5.37
CA LEU A 5 10.77 -4.24 -4.98
C LEU A 5 9.45 -5.01 -4.84
N ARG A 6 9.41 -6.22 -5.40
CA ARG A 6 8.32 -7.15 -5.13
C ARG A 6 8.80 -8.12 -4.07
N ILE A 7 8.52 -7.77 -2.83
CA ILE A 7 8.84 -8.62 -1.69
C ILE A 7 7.90 -9.82 -1.73
N GLN A 8 8.47 -11.02 -1.76
CA GLN A 8 7.76 -12.28 -1.84
C GLN A 8 8.32 -13.24 -0.81
N TYR A 9 7.44 -13.78 0.03
CA TYR A 9 7.76 -14.81 1.01
C TYR A 9 6.54 -15.71 1.25
N PRO A 10 6.74 -16.94 1.76
CA PRO A 10 5.63 -17.83 2.10
C PRO A 10 4.63 -17.19 3.07
N GLY A 11 3.35 -17.22 2.73
CA GLY A 11 2.28 -16.66 3.55
C GLY A 11 2.06 -15.14 3.41
N ALA A 12 2.81 -14.46 2.53
CA ALA A 12 2.64 -13.02 2.30
C ALA A 12 1.25 -12.66 1.78
N VAL A 13 0.70 -11.54 2.27
CA VAL A 13 -0.61 -10.99 1.85
C VAL A 13 -0.42 -9.72 1.03
N TYR A 14 -1.23 -9.56 -0.02
CA TYR A 14 -1.11 -8.44 -0.94
C TYR A 14 -2.46 -7.80 -1.28
N HIS A 15 -2.47 -6.47 -1.30
CA HIS A 15 -3.45 -5.70 -2.04
C HIS A 15 -2.96 -5.46 -3.47
N ILE A 16 -3.61 -6.12 -4.42
CA ILE A 16 -3.28 -6.03 -5.85
C ILE A 16 -4.24 -5.08 -6.55
N THR A 17 -3.69 -4.23 -7.42
CA THR A 17 -4.48 -3.45 -8.38
C THR A 17 -3.87 -3.52 -9.78
N CYS A 18 -4.72 -3.65 -10.80
CA CYS A 18 -4.29 -3.58 -12.20
C CYS A 18 -5.32 -2.78 -12.99
N ARG A 19 -4.85 -1.87 -13.85
CA ARG A 19 -5.68 -0.91 -14.58
C ARG A 19 -5.48 -1.02 -16.08
N GLY A 20 -6.56 -0.82 -16.83
CA GLY A 20 -6.59 -0.84 -18.28
C GLY A 20 -5.69 0.22 -18.90
N ASN A 21 -5.13 -0.12 -20.06
CA ASN A 21 -4.28 0.78 -20.84
C ASN A 21 -5.05 2.06 -21.20
N ALA A 22 -4.41 3.23 -21.06
CA ALA A 22 -5.05 4.54 -21.20
C ALA A 22 -6.33 4.72 -20.34
N ARG A 23 -6.40 4.05 -19.19
CA ARG A 23 -7.58 4.01 -18.29
C ARG A 23 -8.86 3.49 -18.96
N LYS A 24 -8.73 2.79 -20.10
CA LYS A 24 -9.84 2.16 -20.82
C LYS A 24 -10.43 1.00 -20.02
N GLU A 25 -11.66 0.67 -20.36
CA GLU A 25 -12.35 -0.46 -19.76
C GLU A 25 -11.62 -1.76 -20.03
N ILE A 26 -11.58 -2.61 -19.00
CA ILE A 26 -11.02 -3.96 -19.07
C ILE A 26 -12.12 -5.03 -19.13
N TYR A 27 -13.38 -4.61 -19.08
CA TYR A 27 -14.59 -5.41 -19.27
C TYR A 27 -15.52 -4.59 -20.17
N LYS A 28 -15.97 -5.16 -21.31
CA LYS A 28 -17.02 -4.52 -22.12
C LYS A 28 -18.42 -4.90 -21.64
N ASP A 29 -18.56 -6.08 -21.07
CA ASP A 29 -19.84 -6.62 -20.63
C ASP A 29 -19.69 -7.53 -19.40
N ASP A 30 -20.81 -8.07 -18.93
CA ASP A 30 -20.84 -8.97 -17.78
C ASP A 30 -20.28 -10.36 -18.10
N LYS A 31 -20.19 -10.75 -19.37
CA LYS A 31 -19.55 -12.00 -19.77
C LYS A 31 -18.03 -11.92 -19.57
N ASP A 32 -17.42 -10.78 -19.90
CA ASP A 32 -16.01 -10.53 -19.62
C ASP A 32 -15.70 -10.62 -18.12
N ARG A 33 -16.59 -10.08 -17.27
CA ARG A 33 -16.42 -10.15 -15.80
C ARG A 33 -16.58 -11.57 -15.25
N LYS A 34 -17.50 -12.37 -15.79
CA LYS A 34 -17.63 -13.80 -15.43
C LYS A 34 -16.37 -14.57 -15.79
N THR A 35 -15.90 -14.44 -17.03
CA THR A 35 -14.68 -15.13 -17.48
C THR A 35 -13.44 -14.64 -16.75
N PHE A 36 -13.37 -13.37 -16.35
CA PHE A 36 -12.31 -12.88 -15.46
C PHE A 36 -12.28 -13.65 -14.14
N LEU A 37 -13.44 -13.83 -13.49
CA LEU A 37 -13.53 -14.56 -12.23
C LEU A 37 -13.23 -16.05 -12.40
N GLU A 38 -13.72 -16.68 -13.47
CA GLU A 38 -13.41 -18.08 -13.80
C GLU A 38 -11.89 -18.29 -13.92
N LEU A 39 -11.23 -17.46 -14.74
CA LEU A 39 -9.77 -17.53 -14.94
C LEU A 39 -8.98 -17.19 -13.67
N LEU A 40 -9.51 -16.29 -12.84
CA LEU A 40 -8.92 -15.95 -11.54
C LEU A 40 -8.93 -17.16 -10.62
N VAL A 41 -10.09 -17.83 -10.50
CA VAL A 41 -10.26 -19.02 -9.64
C VAL A 41 -9.40 -20.17 -10.13
N GLU A 42 -9.37 -20.45 -11.43
CA GLU A 42 -8.51 -21.48 -12.01
C GLU A 42 -7.03 -21.18 -11.74
N SER A 43 -6.59 -19.93 -11.94
CA SER A 43 -5.22 -19.52 -11.67
C SER A 43 -4.90 -19.62 -10.18
N ALA A 44 -5.83 -19.25 -9.30
CA ALA A 44 -5.64 -19.32 -7.86
C ALA A 44 -5.45 -20.77 -7.39
N LYS A 45 -6.22 -21.71 -7.95
CA LYS A 45 -6.05 -23.16 -7.67
C LYS A 45 -4.68 -23.67 -8.12
N ILE A 46 -4.25 -23.34 -9.33
CA ILE A 46 -2.94 -23.79 -9.88
C ILE A 46 -1.78 -23.31 -9.01
N TYR A 47 -1.84 -22.06 -8.55
CA TYR A 47 -0.75 -21.44 -7.78
C TYR A 47 -0.96 -21.49 -6.27
N ASN A 48 -1.99 -22.21 -5.78
CA ASN A 48 -2.35 -22.29 -4.38
C ASN A 48 -2.52 -20.90 -3.70
N VAL A 49 -3.14 -19.96 -4.41
CA VAL A 49 -3.37 -18.60 -3.90
C VAL A 49 -4.71 -18.53 -3.20
N LYS A 50 -4.73 -18.02 -1.96
CA LYS A 50 -5.96 -17.73 -1.23
C LYS A 50 -6.47 -16.34 -1.61
N ILE A 51 -7.78 -16.22 -1.81
CA ILE A 51 -8.42 -14.93 -2.12
C ILE A 51 -9.29 -14.53 -0.94
N TYR A 52 -9.02 -13.36 -0.35
CA TYR A 52 -9.82 -12.82 0.75
C TYR A 52 -10.93 -11.91 0.27
N SER A 53 -10.64 -11.02 -0.69
CA SER A 53 -11.66 -10.12 -1.24
C SER A 53 -11.31 -9.65 -2.65
N TYR A 54 -12.33 -9.24 -3.39
CA TYR A 54 -12.17 -8.62 -4.69
C TYR A 54 -13.26 -7.57 -4.98
N VAL A 55 -12.93 -6.65 -5.90
CA VAL A 55 -13.91 -5.83 -6.61
C VAL A 55 -13.44 -5.58 -8.04
N LEU A 56 -14.35 -5.71 -9.01
CA LEU A 56 -14.09 -5.46 -10.43
C LEU A 56 -14.72 -4.13 -10.83
N MET A 57 -13.90 -3.11 -11.02
CA MET A 57 -14.32 -1.81 -11.55
C MET A 57 -14.26 -1.83 -13.09
N ASN A 58 -14.88 -0.87 -13.80
CA ASN A 58 -14.91 -0.92 -15.26
C ASN A 58 -13.52 -0.94 -15.93
N ASN A 59 -12.57 -0.18 -15.39
CA ASN A 59 -11.21 -0.04 -15.96
C ASN A 59 -10.09 -0.57 -15.06
N HIS A 60 -10.40 -1.19 -13.93
CA HIS A 60 -9.40 -1.79 -13.04
C HIS A 60 -10.04 -2.81 -12.10
N PHE A 61 -9.23 -3.61 -11.42
CA PHE A 61 -9.70 -4.48 -10.35
C PHE A 61 -8.85 -4.31 -9.11
N HIS A 62 -9.41 -4.70 -7.96
CA HIS A 62 -8.66 -4.85 -6.71
C HIS A 62 -8.82 -6.29 -6.21
N LEU A 63 -7.73 -6.90 -5.75
CA LEU A 63 -7.73 -8.20 -5.08
C LEU A 63 -6.99 -8.07 -3.74
N LEU A 64 -7.47 -8.77 -2.71
CA LEU A 64 -6.72 -9.06 -1.50
C LEU A 64 -6.45 -10.56 -1.48
N ILE A 65 -5.18 -10.94 -1.56
CA ILE A 65 -4.77 -12.33 -1.73
C ILE A 65 -3.62 -12.69 -0.80
N GLN A 66 -3.50 -13.96 -0.45
CA GLN A 66 -2.31 -14.53 0.18
C GLN A 66 -1.62 -15.48 -0.77
N THR A 67 -0.29 -15.49 -0.76
CA THR A 67 0.52 -16.50 -1.44
C THR A 67 1.21 -17.40 -0.42
N PRO A 68 0.62 -18.54 -0.03
CA PRO A 68 1.19 -19.50 0.91
C PRO A 68 2.65 -19.90 0.60
N VAL A 69 3.03 -19.96 -0.67
CA VAL A 69 4.38 -20.35 -1.11
C VAL A 69 5.20 -19.19 -1.71
N GLY A 70 4.73 -17.94 -1.62
CA GLY A 70 5.48 -16.76 -2.09
C GLY A 70 5.58 -16.58 -3.61
N ASN A 71 4.62 -17.11 -4.38
CA ASN A 71 4.64 -17.18 -5.86
C ASN A 71 3.73 -16.13 -6.55
N LEU A 72 3.67 -14.91 -6.01
CA LEU A 72 2.75 -13.86 -6.49
C LEU A 72 3.01 -13.51 -7.97
N SER A 73 4.27 -13.42 -8.37
CA SER A 73 4.66 -12.97 -9.70
C SER A 73 4.23 -13.95 -10.78
N GLU A 74 4.34 -15.24 -10.49
CA GLU A 74 3.97 -16.36 -11.33
C GLU A 74 2.45 -16.42 -11.50
N PHE A 75 1.73 -16.37 -10.38
CA PHE A 75 0.26 -16.31 -10.35
C PHE A 75 -0.26 -15.13 -11.18
N MET A 76 0.21 -13.92 -10.90
CA MET A 76 -0.27 -12.72 -11.59
C MET A 76 0.15 -12.69 -13.07
N ARG A 77 1.31 -13.26 -13.43
CA ARG A 77 1.73 -13.40 -14.83
C ARG A 77 0.77 -14.32 -15.58
N HIS A 78 0.55 -15.52 -15.05
CA HIS A 78 -0.35 -16.50 -15.65
C HIS A 78 -1.76 -15.95 -15.81
N PHE A 79 -2.33 -15.41 -14.72
CA PHE A 79 -3.68 -14.87 -14.70
C PHE A 79 -3.86 -13.73 -15.71
N ASN A 80 -2.99 -12.72 -15.68
CA ASN A 80 -3.12 -11.56 -16.56
C ASN A 80 -2.95 -11.93 -18.04
N ILE A 81 -2.04 -12.88 -18.35
CA ILE A 81 -1.85 -13.36 -19.73
C ILE A 81 -3.12 -14.06 -20.21
N ARG A 82 -3.66 -15.01 -19.44
CA ARG A 82 -4.87 -15.74 -19.83
C ARG A 82 -6.06 -14.82 -20.06
N TYR A 83 -6.31 -13.88 -19.16
CA TYR A 83 -7.42 -12.94 -19.32
C TYR A 83 -7.19 -11.98 -20.49
N THR A 84 -5.98 -11.43 -20.65
CA THR A 84 -5.65 -10.53 -21.78
C THR A 84 -5.84 -11.25 -23.11
N SER A 85 -5.35 -12.49 -23.25
CA SER A 85 -5.51 -13.29 -24.46
C SER A 85 -6.98 -13.59 -24.76
N HIS A 86 -7.77 -13.97 -23.74
CA HIS A 86 -9.21 -14.18 -23.89
C HIS A 86 -9.92 -12.90 -24.37
N TYR A 87 -9.70 -11.79 -23.67
CA TYR A 87 -10.31 -10.49 -23.97
C TYR A 87 -9.96 -10.03 -25.39
N ASN A 88 -8.68 -10.13 -25.78
CA ASN A 88 -8.22 -9.75 -27.11
C ASN A 88 -8.87 -10.61 -28.21
N ARG A 89 -8.94 -11.94 -28.02
CA ARG A 89 -9.61 -12.85 -28.95
C ARG A 89 -11.10 -12.52 -29.09
N ARG A 90 -11.80 -12.35 -27.97
CA ARG A 90 -13.25 -12.07 -27.94
C ARG A 90 -13.60 -10.74 -28.61
N HIS A 91 -12.76 -9.72 -28.41
CA HIS A 91 -13.00 -8.37 -28.89
C HIS A 91 -12.25 -7.99 -30.16
N LYS A 92 -11.60 -8.97 -30.83
CA LYS A 92 -10.78 -8.79 -32.03
C LYS A 92 -9.76 -7.66 -31.88
N ARG A 93 -9.09 -7.62 -30.72
CA ARG A 93 -8.06 -6.63 -30.37
C ARG A 93 -6.67 -7.24 -30.42
N VAL A 94 -5.69 -6.37 -30.64
CA VAL A 94 -4.26 -6.67 -30.51
C VAL A 94 -3.61 -5.74 -29.48
N GLY A 95 -2.45 -6.15 -28.96
CA GLY A 95 -1.67 -5.36 -28.01
C GLY A 95 -2.11 -5.48 -26.55
N HIS A 96 -1.66 -4.55 -25.72
CA HIS A 96 -1.83 -4.61 -24.27
C HIS A 96 -3.24 -4.21 -23.82
N LEU A 97 -3.83 -5.05 -22.94
CA LEU A 97 -5.06 -4.72 -22.23
C LEU A 97 -4.80 -3.77 -21.05
N TYR A 98 -3.76 -4.03 -20.27
CA TYR A 98 -3.38 -3.26 -19.09
C TYR A 98 -2.32 -2.20 -19.42
N GLN A 99 -2.27 -1.13 -18.63
CA GLN A 99 -1.30 -0.03 -18.79
C GLN A 99 0.15 -0.43 -18.45
N GLY A 100 0.34 -1.62 -17.90
CA GLY A 100 1.62 -2.12 -17.43
C GLY A 100 1.42 -3.26 -16.43
N ARG A 101 2.44 -3.49 -15.60
CA ARG A 101 2.37 -4.49 -14.53
C ARG A 101 1.36 -4.08 -13.46
N TYR A 102 0.78 -5.07 -12.79
CA TYR A 102 -0.01 -4.85 -11.58
C TYR A 102 0.84 -4.14 -10.50
N LYS A 103 0.17 -3.33 -9.67
CA LYS A 103 0.70 -2.83 -8.41
C LYS A 103 0.31 -3.81 -7.30
N GLY A 104 1.28 -4.25 -6.51
CA GLY A 104 1.04 -5.07 -5.32
C GLY A 104 1.62 -4.38 -4.10
N ILE A 105 0.76 -4.10 -3.13
CA ILE A 105 1.13 -3.57 -1.81
C ILE A 105 1.16 -4.76 -0.86
N LEU A 106 2.30 -5.02 -0.23
CA LEU A 106 2.43 -6.02 0.82
C LEU A 106 1.62 -5.56 2.04
N VAL A 107 0.84 -6.45 2.63
CA VAL A 107 -0.07 -6.15 3.75
C VAL A 107 0.37 -6.96 4.96
N ASP A 108 0.57 -6.28 6.08
CA ASP A 108 0.62 -6.89 7.41
C ASP A 108 -0.76 -7.48 7.70
N LYS A 109 -0.81 -8.82 7.65
CA LYS A 109 -2.04 -9.59 7.74
C LYS A 109 -2.74 -9.37 9.08
N GLU A 110 -2.00 -9.32 10.18
CA GLU A 110 -2.58 -9.25 11.52
C GLU A 110 -3.28 -7.92 11.75
N THR A 111 -2.67 -6.84 11.27
CA THR A 111 -3.16 -5.47 11.55
C THR A 111 -4.14 -4.96 10.49
N TYR A 112 -3.94 -5.28 9.21
CA TYR A 112 -4.62 -4.58 8.11
C TYR A 112 -5.51 -5.44 7.23
N LEU A 113 -5.61 -6.75 7.46
CA LEU A 113 -6.39 -7.64 6.59
C LEU A 113 -7.85 -7.21 6.46
N ALA A 114 -8.56 -7.01 7.59
CA ALA A 114 -9.95 -6.57 7.55
C ALA A 114 -10.11 -5.14 7.01
N ILE A 115 -9.19 -4.24 7.41
CA ILE A 115 -9.19 -2.83 6.95
C ILE A 115 -9.12 -2.77 5.43
N ILE A 116 -8.24 -3.55 4.83
CA ILE A 116 -8.08 -3.57 3.37
C ILE A 116 -9.26 -4.26 2.69
N SER A 117 -9.82 -5.31 3.29
CA SER A 117 -11.05 -5.91 2.78
C SER A 117 -12.18 -4.87 2.69
N ARG A 118 -12.40 -4.07 3.74
CA ARG A 118 -13.40 -2.98 3.71
C ARG A 118 -13.05 -1.90 2.69
N TYR A 119 -11.79 -1.47 2.67
CA TYR A 119 -11.31 -0.49 1.68
C TYR A 119 -11.60 -0.93 0.24
N ILE A 120 -11.34 -2.21 -0.08
CA ILE A 120 -11.62 -2.81 -1.39
C ILE A 120 -13.11 -2.74 -1.70
N HIS A 121 -13.94 -3.24 -0.79
CA HIS A 121 -15.39 -3.28 -0.97
C HIS A 121 -16.04 -1.89 -1.10
N LEU A 122 -15.42 -0.83 -0.55
CA LEU A 122 -15.88 0.56 -0.66
C LEU A 122 -15.47 1.26 -1.97
N ASN A 123 -14.66 0.65 -2.84
CA ASN A 123 -14.27 1.30 -4.11
C ASN A 123 -15.44 1.70 -5.03
N PRO A 124 -16.52 0.91 -5.17
CA PRO A 124 -17.64 1.26 -6.05
C PRO A 124 -18.30 2.61 -5.71
N VAL A 125 -18.31 3.01 -4.44
CA VAL A 125 -18.90 4.29 -4.00
C VAL A 125 -17.94 5.47 -4.01
N LYS A 126 -16.65 5.24 -4.29
CA LYS A 126 -15.62 6.29 -4.38
C LYS A 126 -15.53 6.95 -5.75
N VAL A 127 -16.25 6.43 -6.76
CA VAL A 127 -16.27 6.96 -8.14
C VAL A 127 -17.09 8.24 -8.26
N LYS A 128 -16.75 9.12 -9.23
CA LYS A 128 -17.31 10.48 -9.37
C LYS A 128 -18.86 10.52 -9.34
N GLY A 129 -19.54 9.53 -9.91
CA GLY A 129 -21.02 9.47 -9.96
C GLY A 129 -21.71 9.00 -8.66
N VAL A 130 -20.98 8.43 -7.70
CA VAL A 130 -21.55 7.89 -6.45
C VAL A 130 -20.98 8.57 -5.21
N LYS A 131 -19.76 9.12 -5.32
CA LYS A 131 -19.02 9.73 -4.20
C LYS A 131 -19.80 10.83 -3.46
N GLY A 132 -20.57 11.63 -4.19
CA GLY A 132 -21.37 12.73 -3.63
C GLY A 132 -22.75 12.33 -3.11
N LYS A 133 -23.15 11.07 -3.28
CA LYS A 133 -24.49 10.61 -2.87
C LYS A 133 -24.60 10.47 -1.35
N PRO A 134 -25.82 10.60 -0.78
CA PRO A 134 -26.09 10.27 0.61
C PRO A 134 -25.64 8.86 0.98
N GLU A 135 -25.33 8.65 2.26
CA GLU A 135 -24.82 7.37 2.77
C GLU A 135 -25.76 6.20 2.49
N LYS A 136 -27.07 6.41 2.68
CA LYS A 136 -28.11 5.42 2.38
C LYS A 136 -28.12 4.99 0.90
N GLU A 137 -27.91 5.93 -0.03
CA GLU A 137 -27.81 5.62 -1.45
C GLU A 137 -26.52 4.86 -1.79
N LYS A 138 -25.40 5.22 -1.13
CA LYS A 138 -24.13 4.51 -1.28
C LYS A 138 -24.24 3.06 -0.79
N GLU A 139 -24.88 2.84 0.36
CA GLU A 139 -25.14 1.51 0.89
C GLU A 139 -26.01 0.67 -0.05
N GLN A 140 -27.10 1.26 -0.56
CA GLN A 140 -27.95 0.61 -1.57
C GLN A 140 -27.19 0.29 -2.85
N TYR A 141 -26.28 1.17 -3.28
CA TYR A 141 -25.43 0.93 -4.44
C TYR A 141 -24.47 -0.25 -4.21
N LEU A 142 -23.80 -0.29 -3.06
CA LEU A 142 -22.89 -1.37 -2.70
C LEU A 142 -23.57 -2.74 -2.62
N THR A 143 -24.74 -2.79 -2.00
CA THR A 143 -25.50 -4.04 -1.85
C THR A 143 -26.01 -4.59 -3.19
N LYS A 144 -26.24 -3.72 -4.18
CA LYS A 144 -26.59 -4.09 -5.56
C LYS A 144 -25.38 -4.37 -6.45
N TYR A 145 -24.17 -3.99 -6.04
CA TYR A 145 -22.96 -4.14 -6.84
C TYR A 145 -22.51 -5.61 -6.89
N ARG A 146 -22.83 -6.30 -7.99
CA ARG A 146 -22.60 -7.75 -8.15
C ARG A 146 -21.13 -8.14 -8.34
N TRP A 147 -20.29 -7.22 -8.79
CA TRP A 147 -18.91 -7.49 -9.19
C TRP A 147 -17.92 -7.29 -8.03
N SER A 148 -18.29 -7.85 -6.87
CA SER A 148 -17.58 -7.70 -5.60
C SER A 148 -17.86 -8.89 -4.68
N SER A 149 -16.89 -9.29 -3.87
CA SER A 149 -17.08 -10.31 -2.83
C SER A 149 -17.94 -9.84 -1.65
N LEU A 150 -18.28 -8.53 -1.57
CA LEU A 150 -19.00 -7.94 -0.44
C LEU A 150 -20.30 -8.67 -0.11
N SER A 151 -21.05 -9.12 -1.11
CA SER A 151 -22.32 -9.79 -0.88
C SER A 151 -22.18 -11.05 -0.01
N GLY A 152 -21.09 -11.79 -0.20
CA GLY A 152 -20.73 -12.96 0.58
C GLY A 152 -20.09 -12.63 1.92
N TYR A 153 -19.76 -11.36 2.22
CA TYR A 153 -19.45 -10.86 3.58
C TYR A 153 -20.72 -10.42 4.32
N LEU A 154 -21.68 -9.85 3.61
CA LEU A 154 -22.94 -9.38 4.20
C LEU A 154 -23.97 -10.49 4.44
N ASN A 155 -23.90 -11.59 3.71
CA ASN A 155 -24.88 -12.67 3.79
C ASN A 155 -24.23 -14.04 3.56
N ARG A 156 -24.38 -14.95 4.53
CA ARG A 156 -23.84 -16.31 4.49
C ARG A 156 -24.34 -17.14 3.30
N ARG A 157 -25.57 -16.91 2.84
CA ARG A 157 -26.16 -17.62 1.68
C ARG A 157 -25.56 -17.17 0.34
N LYS A 158 -24.79 -16.08 0.32
CA LYS A 158 -24.13 -15.53 -0.87
C LYS A 158 -22.62 -15.78 -0.85
N LYS A 159 -22.14 -16.69 0.00
CA LYS A 159 -20.72 -17.08 0.03
C LYS A 159 -20.30 -17.62 -1.34
N GLN A 160 -19.09 -17.27 -1.72
CA GLN A 160 -18.41 -17.81 -2.89
C GLN A 160 -17.31 -18.74 -2.39
N GLU A 161 -17.28 -19.98 -2.86
CA GLU A 161 -16.39 -21.02 -2.33
C GLU A 161 -14.90 -20.68 -2.47
N PHE A 162 -14.53 -19.88 -3.46
CA PHE A 162 -13.14 -19.46 -3.71
C PHE A 162 -12.67 -18.29 -2.83
N ILE A 163 -13.50 -17.83 -1.88
CA ILE A 163 -13.19 -16.71 -0.99
C ILE A 163 -13.03 -17.19 0.45
N GLU A 164 -11.89 -16.85 1.05
CA GLU A 164 -11.54 -17.15 2.43
C GLU A 164 -12.14 -16.12 3.40
N TYR A 165 -13.46 -16.18 3.61
CA TYR A 165 -14.16 -15.22 4.48
C TYR A 165 -13.73 -15.27 5.95
N GLY A 166 -13.35 -16.46 6.43
CA GLY A 166 -13.09 -16.71 7.85
C GLY A 166 -12.01 -15.80 8.42
N GLU A 167 -10.87 -15.72 7.72
CA GLU A 167 -9.70 -14.97 8.20
C GLU A 167 -9.98 -13.46 8.30
N VAL A 168 -10.82 -12.91 7.42
CA VAL A 168 -11.23 -11.50 7.48
C VAL A 168 -12.29 -11.27 8.56
N LEU A 169 -13.22 -12.22 8.72
CA LEU A 169 -14.32 -12.11 9.68
C LEU A 169 -13.91 -12.42 11.12
N GLU A 170 -12.72 -12.96 11.34
CA GLU A 170 -12.18 -13.28 12.66
C GLU A 170 -12.14 -12.06 13.59
N GLU A 171 -11.67 -10.91 13.10
CA GLU A 171 -11.66 -9.62 13.81
C GLU A 171 -13.07 -9.16 14.24
N TYR A 172 -14.11 -9.69 13.60
CA TYR A 172 -15.51 -9.38 13.87
C TYR A 172 -16.23 -10.42 14.72
N GLY A 173 -15.54 -11.45 15.19
CA GLY A 173 -16.13 -12.58 15.93
C GLY A 173 -16.50 -13.78 15.05
N GLY A 174 -15.88 -13.91 13.88
CA GLY A 174 -15.89 -15.11 13.04
C GLY A 174 -16.91 -15.14 11.89
N ASP A 175 -16.83 -16.16 11.03
CA ASP A 175 -17.74 -16.38 9.90
C ASP A 175 -19.11 -16.92 10.33
N ASN A 176 -19.85 -16.10 11.05
CA ASN A 176 -21.21 -16.33 11.52
C ASN A 176 -22.05 -15.07 11.38
N ASP A 177 -23.35 -15.14 11.69
CA ASP A 177 -24.25 -13.99 11.51
C ASP A 177 -23.86 -12.78 12.38
N ARG A 178 -23.25 -13.00 13.56
CA ARG A 178 -22.77 -11.91 14.42
C ARG A 178 -21.59 -11.19 13.78
N GLY A 179 -20.56 -11.91 13.31
CA GLY A 179 -19.39 -11.30 12.67
C GLY A 179 -19.73 -10.59 11.37
N ARG A 180 -20.68 -11.13 10.60
CA ARG A 180 -21.17 -10.51 9.36
C ARG A 180 -21.96 -9.22 9.63
N ARG A 181 -22.73 -9.16 10.72
CA ARG A 181 -23.38 -7.92 11.19
C ARG A 181 -22.35 -6.89 11.61
N ALA A 182 -21.33 -7.29 12.39
CA ALA A 182 -20.27 -6.38 12.82
C ALA A 182 -19.46 -5.82 11.62
N TYR A 183 -19.13 -6.68 10.64
CA TYR A 183 -18.49 -6.24 9.38
C TYR A 183 -19.36 -5.23 8.63
N ARG A 184 -20.68 -5.49 8.50
CA ARG A 184 -21.63 -4.56 7.87
C ARG A 184 -21.67 -3.21 8.59
N ASN A 185 -21.72 -3.22 9.92
CA ASN A 185 -21.74 -1.99 10.70
C ASN A 185 -20.47 -1.16 10.46
N MET A 186 -19.30 -1.80 10.41
CA MET A 186 -18.06 -1.09 10.08
C MET A 186 -18.05 -0.51 8.67
N ILE A 187 -18.58 -1.23 7.67
CA ILE A 187 -18.77 -0.66 6.32
C ILE A 187 -19.66 0.59 6.38
N GLY A 188 -20.74 0.56 7.15
CA GLY A 188 -21.63 1.71 7.39
C GLY A 188 -20.87 2.90 7.98
N LEU A 189 -20.09 2.69 9.04
CA LEU A 189 -19.30 3.74 9.68
C LEU A 189 -18.26 4.35 8.73
N GLU A 190 -17.61 3.55 7.88
CA GLU A 190 -16.63 4.03 6.90
C GLU A 190 -17.26 4.68 5.65
N LEU A 191 -18.58 4.56 5.46
CA LEU A 191 -19.29 5.39 4.48
C LEU A 191 -19.41 6.83 4.97
N SER A 192 -19.54 7.01 6.29
CA SER A 192 -19.67 8.30 6.97
C SER A 192 -18.30 8.94 7.27
N ALA A 193 -17.27 8.13 7.56
CA ALA A 193 -15.91 8.57 7.84
C ALA A 193 -14.93 8.13 6.74
N LYS A 194 -14.14 9.06 6.18
CA LYS A 194 -13.14 8.71 5.16
C LYS A 194 -12.00 7.89 5.78
N THR A 195 -11.94 6.60 5.48
CA THR A 195 -10.73 5.80 5.72
C THR A 195 -9.70 6.09 4.64
N ASP A 196 -8.67 6.88 4.96
CA ASP A 196 -7.53 7.12 4.07
C ASP A 196 -6.34 6.23 4.44
N ILE A 197 -6.27 5.06 3.81
CA ILE A 197 -5.14 4.13 3.99
C ILE A 197 -3.86 4.62 3.30
N LYS A 198 -3.90 5.68 2.47
CA LYS A 198 -2.71 6.12 1.73
C LYS A 198 -1.63 6.66 2.66
N GLU A 199 -2.02 7.15 3.83
CA GLU A 199 -1.11 7.71 4.80
C GLU A 199 -0.28 6.64 5.51
N THR A 200 -0.76 5.41 5.50
CA THR A 200 -0.18 4.25 6.17
C THR A 200 0.67 3.39 5.22
N ILE A 201 0.67 3.70 3.92
CA ILE A 201 1.46 2.96 2.93
C ILE A 201 2.91 3.49 2.94
N ILE A 202 3.81 2.67 3.44
CA ILE A 202 5.26 2.86 3.46
C ILE A 202 5.86 2.54 2.08
N GLY A 203 6.70 3.44 1.57
CA GLY A 203 7.45 3.24 0.31
C GLY A 203 6.57 2.90 -0.90
N GLN A 204 5.31 3.35 -0.88
CA GLN A 204 4.27 3.02 -1.87
C GLN A 204 3.92 1.53 -2.04
N SER A 205 4.51 0.64 -1.23
CA SER A 205 4.62 -0.79 -1.49
C SER A 205 4.35 -1.68 -0.27
N ILE A 206 4.37 -1.14 0.95
CA ILE A 206 4.09 -1.88 2.19
C ILE A 206 3.00 -1.14 2.96
N LEU A 207 2.05 -1.89 3.51
CA LEU A 207 1.08 -1.43 4.48
C LEU A 207 1.20 -2.33 5.70
N GLY A 208 1.84 -1.84 6.74
CA GLY A 208 2.07 -2.63 7.94
C GLY A 208 2.45 -1.81 9.15
N SER A 209 2.34 -2.45 10.31
CA SER A 209 2.80 -1.90 11.58
C SER A 209 4.32 -1.74 11.58
N GLU A 210 4.84 -0.93 12.50
CA GLU A 210 6.29 -0.77 12.70
C GLU A 210 6.96 -2.13 12.92
N LYS A 211 6.40 -2.95 13.82
CA LYS A 211 6.87 -4.32 14.09
C LYS A 211 6.94 -5.20 12.84
N PHE A 212 5.94 -5.11 11.96
CA PHE A 212 5.94 -5.87 10.71
C PHE A 212 7.03 -5.40 9.75
N VAL A 213 7.26 -4.09 9.68
CA VAL A 213 8.32 -3.51 8.85
C VAL A 213 9.70 -3.93 9.36
N ASP A 214 9.92 -3.92 10.67
CA ASP A 214 11.16 -4.37 11.31
C ASP A 214 11.40 -5.86 11.07
N TRP A 215 10.37 -6.69 11.25
CA TRP A 215 10.46 -8.11 10.94
C TRP A 215 10.81 -8.35 9.46
N LEU A 216 10.17 -7.62 8.54
CA LEU A 216 10.45 -7.73 7.10
C LEU A 216 11.90 -7.36 6.79
N TRP A 217 12.40 -6.34 7.46
CA TRP A 217 13.78 -5.89 7.38
C TRP A 217 14.76 -6.99 7.76
N GLU A 218 14.59 -7.52 8.95
CA GLU A 218 15.52 -8.49 9.54
C GLU A 218 15.50 -9.82 8.80
N ASN A 219 14.31 -10.29 8.39
CA ASN A 219 14.12 -11.68 7.96
C ASN A 219 14.06 -11.85 6.45
N ILE A 220 13.64 -10.83 5.70
CA ILE A 220 13.43 -10.95 4.25
C ILE A 220 14.38 -10.07 3.46
N ILE A 221 14.66 -8.86 3.96
CA ILE A 221 15.40 -7.88 3.17
C ILE A 221 16.91 -7.91 3.44
N LYS A 222 17.33 -8.08 4.70
CA LYS A 222 18.74 -8.03 5.12
C LYS A 222 19.63 -9.11 4.47
N GLU A 223 19.05 -10.26 4.11
CA GLU A 223 19.78 -11.36 3.45
C GLU A 223 19.95 -11.19 1.93
N ASP A 224 19.23 -10.27 1.29
CA ASP A 224 19.34 -10.03 -0.15
C ASP A 224 20.58 -9.17 -0.45
N LYS A 225 21.72 -9.83 -0.74
CA LYS A 225 23.07 -9.21 -0.92
C LYS A 225 23.18 -8.19 -2.06
N ASP A 226 22.14 -7.98 -2.85
CA ASP A 226 22.13 -7.14 -4.05
C ASP A 226 21.36 -5.81 -3.85
N THR A 227 21.71 -5.09 -2.77
CA THR A 227 21.03 -3.88 -2.29
C THR A 227 21.44 -2.58 -3.02
N ARG A 228 22.56 -2.58 -3.76
CA ARG A 228 23.19 -1.32 -4.25
C ARG A 228 22.38 -0.58 -5.33
N GLU A 229 21.48 -1.25 -6.05
CA GLU A 229 20.76 -0.69 -7.21
C GLU A 229 19.23 -0.52 -7.04
N ARG A 230 18.69 -0.55 -5.81
CA ARG A 230 17.23 -0.70 -5.60
C ARG A 230 16.60 0.42 -4.75
N PRO A 231 15.92 1.42 -5.34
CA PRO A 231 15.37 2.56 -4.59
C PRO A 231 14.21 2.25 -3.64
N ALA A 232 13.43 1.19 -3.85
CA ALA A 232 12.44 0.73 -2.86
C ALA A 232 13.10 0.14 -1.61
N LEU A 233 14.24 -0.55 -1.77
CA LEU A 233 15.05 -0.98 -0.62
C LEU A 233 15.64 0.20 0.13
N ARG A 234 16.05 1.26 -0.58
CA ARG A 234 16.46 2.52 0.06
C ARG A 234 15.32 3.15 0.85
N GLU A 235 14.09 3.18 0.33
CA GLU A 235 12.93 3.75 1.04
C GLU A 235 12.54 2.94 2.28
N ILE A 236 12.61 1.62 2.20
CA ILE A 236 12.30 0.79 3.35
C ILE A 236 13.50 0.96 4.37
N GLN A 237 14.78 1.09 3.92
CA GLN A 237 16.00 1.31 4.76
C GLN A 237 15.96 2.67 5.48
N ARG A 238 15.00 3.51 5.10
CA ARG A 238 14.80 4.91 5.50
C ARG A 238 13.62 5.06 6.45
N PHE A 239 13.32 4.04 7.24
CA PHE A 239 12.50 4.17 8.44
C PHE A 239 13.40 3.93 9.63
N LYS A 240 14.01 5.01 10.11
CA LYS A 240 14.61 5.07 11.45
C LYS A 240 13.63 5.81 12.34
N ALA A 241 13.47 5.32 13.56
CA ALA A 241 12.65 5.99 14.55
C ALA A 241 13.15 7.45 14.71
N GLU A 242 12.22 8.38 14.93
CA GLU A 242 12.54 9.79 15.21
C GLU A 242 13.64 9.90 16.28
N ASP A 243 13.55 9.07 17.31
CA ASP A 243 14.49 8.99 18.43
C ASP A 243 15.91 8.59 18.02
N GLU A 244 16.06 7.70 17.04
CA GLU A 244 17.38 7.31 16.53
C GLU A 244 18.03 8.45 15.75
N ILE A 245 17.23 9.16 14.95
CA ILE A 245 17.68 10.34 14.20
C ILE A 245 18.09 11.45 15.16
N ILE A 246 17.31 11.67 16.23
CA ILE A 246 17.66 12.58 17.32
C ILE A 246 19.00 12.19 17.93
N LYS A 247 19.12 10.96 18.46
CA LYS A 247 20.35 10.50 19.14
C LYS A 247 21.59 10.59 18.24
N ALA A 248 21.49 10.23 16.97
CA ALA A 248 22.62 10.29 16.04
C ALA A 248 23.06 11.73 15.75
N VAL A 249 22.11 12.64 15.55
CA VAL A 249 22.43 14.06 15.29
C VAL A 249 23.00 14.70 16.55
N GLU A 250 22.42 14.45 17.72
CA GLU A 250 22.93 14.95 19.00
C GLU A 250 24.36 14.45 19.26
N SER A 251 24.62 13.16 19.00
CA SER A 251 25.96 12.58 19.21
C SER A 251 27.02 13.12 18.25
N VAL A 252 26.69 13.40 16.99
CA VAL A 252 27.68 13.87 15.99
C VAL A 252 27.90 15.39 16.07
N THR A 253 26.88 16.14 16.49
CA THR A 253 26.93 17.60 16.52
C THR A 253 27.15 18.18 17.91
N GLU A 254 27.09 17.36 18.95
CA GLU A 254 27.17 17.74 20.36
C GLU A 254 26.12 18.81 20.77
N LYS A 255 25.02 18.88 20.01
CA LYS A 255 23.92 19.80 20.25
C LYS A 255 22.64 19.03 20.50
N SER A 256 21.93 19.36 21.56
CA SER A 256 20.63 18.74 21.84
C SER A 256 19.55 19.15 20.83
N PHE A 257 18.53 18.31 20.69
CA PHE A 257 17.39 18.53 19.81
C PHE A 257 16.69 19.87 20.11
N GLN A 258 16.59 20.26 21.38
CA GLN A 258 15.98 21.54 21.79
C GLN A 258 16.77 22.74 21.27
N VAL A 259 18.11 22.64 21.20
CA VAL A 259 18.97 23.68 20.62
C VAL A 259 18.78 23.73 19.10
N ILE A 260 18.81 22.57 18.44
CA ILE A 260 18.63 22.46 16.98
C ILE A 260 17.27 23.01 16.53
N LYS A 261 16.22 22.77 17.31
CA LYS A 261 14.85 23.25 17.06
C LYS A 261 14.76 24.78 17.11
N LYS A 262 15.56 25.45 17.94
CA LYS A 262 15.56 26.91 18.09
C LYS A 262 16.55 27.61 17.16
N GLU A 263 17.55 26.89 16.65
CA GLU A 263 18.59 27.46 15.79
C GLU A 263 18.03 27.93 14.43
N ARG A 264 18.66 28.97 13.88
CA ARG A 264 18.44 29.45 12.51
C ARG A 264 19.69 29.16 11.68
N GLY A 265 19.88 27.88 11.35
CA GLY A 265 21.09 27.41 10.67
C GLY A 265 20.86 26.13 9.88
N TYR A 266 21.89 25.70 9.14
CA TYR A 266 21.82 24.51 8.29
C TYR A 266 21.68 23.21 9.08
N LEU A 267 22.08 23.16 10.34
CA LEU A 267 21.84 22.00 11.22
C LEU A 267 20.34 21.67 11.33
N ARG A 268 19.50 22.70 11.46
CA ARG A 268 18.04 22.56 11.51
C ARG A 268 17.49 22.01 10.20
N TYR A 269 18.04 22.44 9.07
CA TYR A 269 17.65 21.92 7.76
C TYR A 269 18.13 20.50 7.54
N ILE A 270 19.35 20.16 8.02
CA ILE A 270 19.88 18.79 8.01
C ILE A 270 18.92 17.89 8.79
N PHE A 271 18.53 18.29 10.00
CA PHE A 271 17.60 17.52 10.82
C PHE A 271 16.24 17.29 10.14
N MET A 272 15.62 18.36 9.61
CA MET A 272 14.37 18.24 8.83
C MET A 272 14.51 17.34 7.60
N ASP A 273 15.67 17.39 6.93
CA ASP A 273 15.94 16.58 5.76
C ASP A 273 16.18 15.11 6.11
N LEU A 274 16.82 14.82 7.26
CA LEU A 274 17.01 13.47 7.78
C LEU A 274 15.69 12.87 8.26
N LEU A 275 14.86 13.59 9.01
CA LEU A 275 13.51 13.12 9.39
C LEU A 275 12.67 12.79 8.15
N TYR A 276 12.76 13.61 7.10
CA TYR A 276 12.02 13.35 5.86
C TYR A 276 12.60 12.19 5.06
N ARG A 277 13.92 12.18 4.85
CA ARG A 277 14.56 11.21 3.95
C ARG A 277 14.79 9.87 4.61
N LEU A 278 15.09 9.83 5.90
CA LEU A 278 15.52 8.64 6.65
C LEU A 278 14.56 8.23 7.76
N GLY A 279 13.62 9.11 8.16
CA GLY A 279 12.55 8.76 9.09
C GLY A 279 11.19 8.58 8.40
N GLY A 280 11.11 8.81 7.08
CA GLY A 280 9.86 8.71 6.32
C GLY A 280 8.77 9.71 6.74
N ILE A 281 9.09 10.68 7.60
CA ILE A 281 8.11 11.58 8.21
C ILE A 281 7.62 12.59 7.18
N LYS A 282 6.29 12.78 7.10
CA LYS A 282 5.70 13.76 6.20
C LYS A 282 6.08 15.17 6.64
N GLY A 283 6.27 16.07 5.68
CA GLY A 283 6.69 17.45 6.00
C GLY A 283 5.76 18.19 6.96
N ALA A 284 4.45 17.91 6.95
CA ALA A 284 3.50 18.53 7.87
C ALA A 284 3.72 18.09 9.33
N GLU A 285 4.12 16.83 9.53
CA GLU A 285 4.43 16.25 10.83
C GLU A 285 5.82 16.70 11.32
N ILE A 286 6.81 16.79 10.42
CA ILE A 286 8.10 17.44 10.71
C ILE A 286 7.88 18.90 11.15
N GLY A 287 6.91 19.60 10.55
CA GLY A 287 6.52 20.95 10.97
C GLY A 287 6.07 20.99 12.44
N LYS A 288 5.25 20.02 12.88
CA LYS A 288 4.84 19.89 14.28
C LYS A 288 6.04 19.58 15.19
N ILE A 289 6.87 18.59 14.85
CA ILE A 289 8.08 18.20 15.60
C ILE A 289 9.01 19.41 15.79
N MET A 290 9.23 20.18 14.72
CA MET A 290 10.16 21.31 14.68
C MET A 290 9.52 22.65 15.08
N SER A 291 8.23 22.65 15.42
CA SER A 291 7.41 23.85 15.69
C SER A 291 7.57 24.94 14.62
N VAL A 292 7.41 24.55 13.35
CA VAL A 292 7.42 25.46 12.18
C VAL A 292 6.31 25.08 11.20
N ASP A 293 5.98 26.02 10.30
CA ASP A 293 5.09 25.74 9.20
C ASP A 293 5.69 24.74 8.19
N TYR A 294 4.83 23.95 7.55
CA TYR A 294 5.21 23.00 6.50
C TYR A 294 6.04 23.65 5.38
N SER A 295 5.72 24.89 4.99
CA SER A 295 6.48 25.63 3.97
C SER A 295 7.94 25.83 4.38
N THR A 296 8.22 26.01 5.68
CA THR A 296 9.58 26.15 6.22
C THR A 296 10.36 24.85 6.08
N VAL A 297 9.72 23.71 6.33
CA VAL A 297 10.33 22.38 6.13
C VAL A 297 10.68 22.16 4.66
N SER A 298 9.74 22.46 3.75
CA SER A 298 9.95 22.29 2.30
C SER A 298 11.07 23.19 1.76
N GLN A 299 11.05 24.48 2.10
CA GLN A 299 12.03 25.46 1.65
C GLN A 299 13.41 25.23 2.28
N GLY A 300 13.47 24.90 3.57
CA GLY A 300 14.73 24.60 4.28
C GLY A 300 15.46 23.42 3.65
N ARG A 301 14.74 22.34 3.33
CA ARG A 301 15.30 21.18 2.64
C ARG A 301 15.77 21.48 1.22
N LYS A 302 15.04 22.33 0.48
CA LYS A 302 15.48 22.79 -0.85
C LYS A 302 16.81 23.57 -0.75
N ARG A 303 16.89 24.54 0.16
CA ARG A 303 18.12 25.34 0.41
C ARG A 303 19.30 24.48 0.84
N LEU A 304 19.07 23.47 1.69
CA LEU A 304 20.11 22.53 2.09
C LEU A 304 20.69 21.80 0.88
N ARG A 305 19.85 21.24 0.00
CA ARG A 305 20.31 20.51 -1.20
C ARG A 305 21.17 21.39 -2.10
N GLU A 306 20.77 22.64 -2.32
CA GLU A 306 21.54 23.60 -3.12
C GLU A 306 22.88 23.95 -2.45
N LYS A 307 22.91 24.10 -1.12
CA LYS A 307 24.14 24.39 -0.37
C LYS A 307 25.10 23.20 -0.34
N LEU A 308 24.61 21.97 -0.20
CA LEU A 308 25.42 20.75 -0.19
C LEU A 308 26.23 20.55 -1.47
N LEU A 309 25.78 21.09 -2.61
CA LEU A 309 26.55 21.06 -3.87
C LEU A 309 27.83 21.90 -3.79
N LYS A 310 27.84 22.97 -2.98
CA LYS A 310 28.89 23.98 -2.94
C LYS A 310 29.75 23.93 -1.66
N ASP A 311 29.27 23.28 -0.60
CA ASP A 311 29.90 23.28 0.72
C ASP A 311 30.38 21.87 1.13
N LYS A 312 31.69 21.64 0.99
CA LYS A 312 32.33 20.34 1.28
C LYS A 312 32.25 19.99 2.77
N LYS A 313 32.40 20.97 3.67
CA LYS A 313 32.37 20.72 5.13
C LYS A 313 30.96 20.32 5.58
N LEU A 314 29.94 20.99 5.04
CA LEU A 314 28.54 20.65 5.34
C LEU A 314 28.18 19.25 4.83
N ARG A 315 28.69 18.85 3.66
CA ARG A 315 28.49 17.50 3.10
C ARG A 315 29.11 16.41 3.98
N GLN A 316 30.36 16.60 4.40
CA GLN A 316 31.05 15.68 5.32
C GLN A 316 30.34 15.55 6.67
N LEU A 317 29.70 16.62 7.16
CA LEU A 317 28.88 16.54 8.37
C LEU A 317 27.65 15.64 8.18
N VAL A 318 26.92 15.80 7.08
CA VAL A 318 25.76 14.95 6.76
C VAL A 318 26.18 13.48 6.61
N GLU A 319 27.27 13.22 5.89
CA GLU A 319 27.80 11.85 5.70
C GLU A 319 28.15 11.18 7.03
N ARG A 320 28.76 11.89 7.98
CA ARG A 320 29.05 11.36 9.33
C ARG A 320 27.80 11.00 10.12
N ILE A 321 26.76 11.83 10.03
CA ILE A 321 25.47 11.55 10.69
C ILE A 321 24.81 10.31 10.06
N GLU A 322 24.82 10.22 8.74
CA GLU A 322 24.25 9.07 8.01
C GLU A 322 25.00 7.77 8.30
N GLN A 323 26.34 7.82 8.39
CA GLN A 323 27.17 6.67 8.80
C GLN A 323 26.83 6.19 10.20
N LYS A 324 26.67 7.11 11.17
CA LYS A 324 26.33 6.76 12.55
C LYS A 324 24.94 6.16 12.67
N LEU A 325 23.99 6.61 11.84
CA LEU A 325 22.70 5.98 11.77
C LEU A 325 22.81 4.55 11.21
N SER A 326 23.72 4.29 10.28
CA SER A 326 23.90 2.99 9.61
C SER A 326 24.67 1.93 10.41
N GLN A 327 25.15 2.26 11.61
CA GLN A 327 25.70 1.33 12.59
C GLN A 327 24.59 0.83 13.50
#